data_AF-A0A936QSE0-F1
#
_entry.id   AF-A0A936QSE0-F1
#
_cell.length_a   1.000
_cell.length_b   1.000
_cell.length_c   1.000
_cell.angle_alpha   90.00
_cell.angle_beta   90.00
_cell.angle_gamma   90.00
#
_symmetry.space_group_name_H-M   'P 1'
#
loop_
_entity.id
_entity.type
_entity.pdbx_description
1 polymer ?
#
loop_
_entity_poly.entity_id
_entity_poly.type
_entity_poly.pdbx_seq_one_letter_code
_entity_poly.pdbx_strand_id
1 'polypeptide(L)'
;MERDDIIEYSLDAGHSEEAGRIIRKKIIFVTILLSAITSAEVLLGVFWRSWMPGSWHWVKWTFIALTLVKATYIVMSFMHLGDERRNIRSIILLPYALFLLYLIFVAIWESNYIHETLKLFL
;
A
#
# COMPACT_ATOMS: atom_id res chain seq x y z
N MET A 1 -48.27 12.92 -7.66
CA MET A 1 -47.16 11.94 -7.72
C MET A 1 -46.57 12.11 -9.10
N GLU A 2 -45.38 12.70 -9.20
CA GLU A 2 -44.66 12.67 -10.48
C GLU A 2 -44.33 11.21 -10.81
N ARG A 3 -44.33 10.86 -12.11
CA ARG A 3 -44.09 9.50 -12.59
C ARG A 3 -42.59 9.23 -12.57
N ASP A 4 -42.12 8.43 -11.62
CA ASP A 4 -40.71 8.00 -11.47
C ASP A 4 -40.15 7.31 -12.73
N ASP A 5 -41.03 6.82 -13.59
CA ASP A 5 -40.77 6.16 -14.88
C ASP A 5 -40.36 7.12 -16.01
N ILE A 6 -40.37 8.44 -15.79
CA ILE A 6 -39.88 9.47 -16.74
C ILE A 6 -38.51 10.02 -16.30
N ILE A 7 -38.10 9.82 -15.04
CA ILE A 7 -36.87 10.39 -14.51
C ILE A 7 -35.70 9.43 -14.81
N GLU A 8 -35.00 9.69 -15.92
CA GLU A 8 -33.84 8.92 -16.34
C GLU A 8 -32.57 9.41 -15.63
N TYR A 9 -32.35 8.93 -14.40
CA TYR A 9 -31.22 9.27 -13.54
C TYR A 9 -29.83 8.94 -14.14
N SER A 10 -29.76 8.18 -15.23
CA SER A 10 -28.52 7.77 -15.91
C SER A 10 -27.91 8.84 -16.81
N LEU A 11 -28.67 9.86 -17.24
CA LEU A 11 -28.19 10.87 -18.19
C LEU A 11 -27.41 12.02 -17.54
N ASP A 12 -27.75 12.39 -16.29
CA ASP A 12 -27.09 13.49 -15.55
C ASP A 12 -25.82 13.05 -14.78
N ALA A 13 -25.50 11.76 -14.75
CA ALA A 13 -24.32 11.20 -14.09
C ALA A 13 -23.03 11.30 -14.94
N GLY A 14 -23.05 12.08 -16.03
CA GLY A 14 -21.89 12.33 -16.87
C GLY A 14 -20.88 13.23 -16.17
N HIS A 15 -19.87 12.67 -15.51
CA HIS A 15 -18.69 13.45 -15.10
C HIS A 15 -18.11 14.17 -16.31
N SER A 16 -17.81 15.47 -16.19
CA SER A 16 -17.21 16.23 -17.30
C SER A 16 -15.95 15.52 -17.81
N GLU A 17 -15.80 15.42 -19.14
CA GLU A 17 -14.64 14.74 -19.74
C GLU A 17 -13.30 15.29 -19.22
N GLU A 18 -13.29 16.58 -18.88
CA GLU A 18 -12.14 17.28 -18.33
C GLU A 18 -11.71 16.71 -16.97
N ALA A 19 -12.67 16.48 -16.06
CA ALA A 19 -12.40 15.88 -14.75
C ALA A 19 -11.89 14.43 -14.89
N GLY A 20 -12.51 13.64 -15.77
CA GLY A 20 -12.08 12.26 -16.05
C GLY A 20 -10.65 12.19 -16.59
N ARG A 21 -10.25 13.15 -17.45
CA ARG A 21 -8.90 13.21 -18.01
C ARG A 21 -7.84 13.47 -16.95
N ILE A 22 -8.12 14.31 -15.96
CA ILE A 22 -7.21 14.61 -14.84
C ILE A 22 -6.98 13.36 -13.98
N ILE A 23 -8.06 12.65 -13.63
CA ILE A 23 -7.99 11.42 -12.81
C ILE A 23 -7.17 10.34 -13.52
N ARG A 24 -7.42 10.10 -14.81
CA ARG A 24 -6.67 9.10 -15.60
C ARG A 24 -5.18 9.43 -15.67
N LYS A 25 -4.83 10.72 -15.84
CA LYS A 25 -3.43 11.16 -15.83
C LYS A 25 -2.75 10.91 -14.47
N LYS A 26 -3.43 11.22 -13.35
CA LYS A 26 -2.94 10.94 -11.98
C LYS A 26 -2.67 9.44 -11.79
N ILE A 27 -3.61 8.59 -12.19
CA ILE A 27 -3.49 7.13 -12.08
C ILE A 27 -2.28 6.61 -12.89
N ILE A 28 -2.16 7.01 -14.16
CA ILE A 28 -1.04 6.56 -15.02
C ILE A 28 0.30 7.03 -14.45
N PHE A 29 0.39 8.28 -14.01
CA PHE A 29 1.60 8.82 -13.41
C PHE A 29 2.02 8.02 -12.17
N VAL A 30 1.10 7.79 -11.23
CA VAL A 30 1.38 7.02 -10.01
C VAL A 30 1.74 5.57 -10.32
N THR A 31 1.09 4.96 -11.33
CA THR A 31 1.40 3.59 -11.77
C THR A 31 2.82 3.47 -12.29
N ILE A 32 3.26 4.40 -13.15
CA ILE A 32 4.63 4.41 -13.69
C ILE A 32 5.65 4.66 -12.57
N LEU A 33 5.37 5.61 -11.68
CA LEU A 33 6.24 5.91 -10.52
C LEU A 33 6.43 4.67 -9.64
N LEU A 34 5.34 4.01 -9.25
CA LEU A 34 5.40 2.82 -8.41
C LEU A 34 6.03 1.62 -9.11
N SER A 35 5.80 1.47 -10.41
CA SER A 35 6.45 0.45 -11.23
C SER A 35 7.97 0.69 -11.24
N ALA A 36 8.42 1.91 -11.49
CA ALA A 36 9.85 2.25 -11.49
C ALA A 36 10.51 2.00 -10.12
N ILE A 37 9.87 2.43 -9.02
CA ILE A 37 10.36 2.16 -7.66
C ILE A 37 10.47 0.65 -7.41
N THR A 38 9.47 -0.12 -7.82
CA THR A 38 9.46 -1.57 -7.63
C THR A 38 10.52 -2.25 -8.48
N SER A 39 10.72 -1.83 -9.72
CA SER A 39 11.80 -2.33 -10.58
C SER A 39 13.17 -2.05 -9.95
N ALA A 40 13.40 -0.84 -9.43
CA ALA A 40 14.64 -0.50 -8.73
C ALA A 40 14.87 -1.38 -7.49
N GLU A 41 13.82 -1.66 -6.72
CA GLU A 41 13.88 -2.52 -5.54
C GLU A 41 14.22 -3.98 -5.90
N VAL A 42 13.62 -4.52 -6.97
CA VAL A 42 13.94 -5.87 -7.48
C VAL A 42 15.39 -5.93 -7.96
N LEU A 43 15.85 -4.93 -8.71
CA LEU A 43 17.25 -4.86 -9.17
C LEU A 43 18.22 -4.80 -7.98
N LEU A 44 17.92 -3.98 -6.97
CA LEU A 44 18.70 -3.93 -5.73
C LEU A 44 18.70 -5.31 -5.05
N GLY A 45 17.55 -5.99 -4.95
CA GLY A 45 17.44 -7.33 -4.37
C GLY A 45 18.25 -8.41 -5.12
N VAL A 46 18.36 -8.32 -6.44
CA VAL A 46 19.15 -9.27 -7.25
C VAL A 46 20.64 -8.97 -7.17
N PHE A 47 21.03 -7.70 -7.28
CA PHE A 47 22.43 -7.30 -7.44
C PHE A 47 23.13 -6.86 -6.16
N TRP A 48 22.45 -6.81 -4.99
CA TRP A 48 23.04 -6.27 -3.76
C TRP A 48 24.37 -6.93 -3.36
N ARG A 49 24.53 -8.24 -3.57
CA ARG A 49 25.76 -8.96 -3.23
C ARG A 49 26.96 -8.46 -4.05
N SER A 50 26.72 -8.05 -5.29
CA SER A 50 27.78 -7.57 -6.19
C SER A 50 28.11 -6.09 -5.96
N TRP A 51 27.12 -5.27 -5.60
CA TRP A 51 27.31 -3.81 -5.48
C TRP A 51 27.69 -3.36 -4.07
N MET A 52 27.18 -4.05 -3.04
CA MET A 52 27.36 -3.65 -1.64
C MET A 52 27.70 -4.85 -0.75
N PRO A 53 28.89 -5.45 -0.91
CA PRO A 53 29.31 -6.56 -0.06
C PRO A 53 29.39 -6.12 1.41
N GLY A 54 28.75 -6.88 2.31
CA GLY A 54 28.75 -6.62 3.76
C GLY A 54 27.68 -5.64 4.26
N SER A 55 26.92 -4.97 3.39
CA SER A 55 25.90 -3.98 3.80
C SER A 55 24.48 -4.56 3.96
N TRP A 56 24.36 -5.82 4.39
CA TRP A 56 23.08 -6.53 4.45
C TRP A 56 22.00 -5.84 5.30
N HIS A 57 22.40 -5.21 6.41
CA HIS A 57 21.48 -4.47 7.27
C HIS A 57 20.88 -3.26 6.54
N TRP A 58 21.69 -2.51 5.79
CA TRP A 58 21.23 -1.35 5.02
C TRP A 58 20.24 -1.75 3.93
N VAL A 59 20.51 -2.86 3.23
CA VAL A 59 19.60 -3.42 2.23
C VAL A 59 18.22 -3.68 2.83
N LYS A 60 18.15 -4.34 4.00
CA LYS A 60 16.86 -4.60 4.68
C LYS A 60 16.11 -3.33 5.02
N TRP A 61 16.79 -2.32 5.58
CA TRP A 61 16.17 -1.05 5.92
C TRP A 61 15.64 -0.31 4.69
N THR A 62 16.37 -0.34 3.58
CA THR A 62 15.90 0.22 2.30
C THR A 62 14.63 -0.48 1.81
N PHE A 63 14.57 -1.82 1.88
CA PHE A 63 13.37 -2.57 1.49
C PHE A 63 12.15 -2.21 2.34
N ILE A 64 12.32 -2.09 3.66
CA ILE A 64 11.24 -1.68 4.57
C ILE A 64 10.76 -0.27 4.23
N ALA A 65 11.69 0.68 4.06
CA ALA A 65 11.36 2.06 3.74
C ALA A 65 10.63 2.19 2.40
N LEU A 66 11.14 1.55 1.34
CA LEU A 66 10.51 1.56 0.01
C LEU A 66 9.13 0.91 0.03
N THR A 67 8.96 -0.17 0.81
CA THR A 67 7.65 -0.82 0.99
C THR A 67 6.64 0.13 1.64
N LEU A 68 7.02 0.85 2.70
CA LEU A 68 6.16 1.84 3.36
C LEU A 68 5.78 3.00 2.44
N VAL A 69 6.76 3.51 1.66
CA VAL A 69 6.51 4.57 0.67
C VAL A 69 5.50 4.09 -0.36
N LYS A 70 5.72 2.91 -0.97
CA LYS A 70 4.80 2.34 -1.95
C LYS A 70 3.40 2.13 -1.39
N ALA A 71 3.29 1.53 -0.20
CA ALA A 71 2.02 1.30 0.46
C ALA A 71 1.24 2.61 0.68
N THR A 72 1.94 3.66 1.13
CA THR A 72 1.33 4.99 1.34
C THR A 72 0.82 5.59 0.03
N TYR A 73 1.62 5.53 -1.05
CA TYR A 73 1.20 6.01 -2.37
C TYR A 73 0.01 5.24 -2.94
N ILE A 74 -0.02 3.91 -2.76
CA ILE A 74 -1.12 3.04 -3.21
C ILE A 74 -2.42 3.39 -2.47
N VAL A 75 -2.37 3.45 -1.14
CA VAL A 75 -3.53 3.78 -0.31
C VAL A 75 -4.08 5.16 -0.65
N MET A 76 -3.21 6.17 -0.78
CA MET A 76 -3.68 7.52 -1.06
C MET A 76 -4.24 7.67 -2.49
N SER A 77 -3.64 6.99 -3.48
CA SER A 77 -3.96 7.23 -4.90
C SER A 77 -4.90 6.21 -5.52
N PHE A 78 -4.68 4.91 -5.30
CA PHE A 78 -5.50 3.85 -5.92
C PHE A 78 -6.75 3.51 -5.11
N MET A 79 -6.66 3.57 -3.77
CA MET A 79 -7.82 3.37 -2.92
C MET A 79 -8.61 4.67 -2.72
N HIS A 80 -8.19 5.77 -3.35
CA HIS A 80 -8.83 7.10 -3.30
C HIS A 80 -9.00 7.70 -1.90
N LEU A 81 -8.41 7.07 -0.88
CA LEU A 81 -8.53 7.49 0.51
C LEU A 81 -7.92 8.88 0.75
N GLY A 82 -7.02 9.35 -0.12
CA GLY A 82 -6.39 10.66 -0.06
C GLY A 82 -7.35 11.84 -0.27
N ASP A 83 -8.37 11.65 -1.09
CA ASP A 83 -9.35 12.69 -1.45
C ASP A 83 -10.64 12.58 -0.59
N GLU A 84 -10.71 11.57 0.29
CA GLU A 84 -11.86 11.28 1.16
C GLU A 84 -11.77 11.98 2.53
N ARG A 85 -12.94 12.16 3.19
CA ARG A 85 -13.04 12.74 4.54
C ARG A 85 -12.20 11.96 5.55
N ARG A 86 -11.54 12.70 6.45
CA ARG A 86 -10.65 12.13 7.49
C ARG A 86 -11.30 11.02 8.31
N ASN A 87 -12.59 11.15 8.64
CA ASN A 87 -13.31 10.14 9.44
C ASN A 87 -13.43 8.81 8.69
N ILE A 88 -13.81 8.83 7.41
CA ILE A 88 -13.96 7.61 6.59
C ILE A 88 -12.58 6.98 6.34
N ARG A 89 -11.56 7.81 6.09
CA ARG A 89 -10.18 7.33 5.97
C ARG A 89 -9.71 6.58 7.21
N SER A 90 -9.93 7.14 8.40
CA SER A 90 -9.52 6.51 9.67
C SER A 90 -10.26 5.21 9.94
N ILE A 91 -11.54 5.08 9.55
CA ILE A 91 -12.32 3.85 9.73
C ILE A 91 -11.69 2.67 8.98
N ILE A 92 -11.06 2.91 7.83
CA ILE A 92 -10.41 1.86 7.04
C ILE A 92 -8.95 1.65 7.49
N LEU A 93 -8.22 2.75 7.72
CA LEU A 93 -6.79 2.67 8.06
C LEU A 93 -6.52 2.13 9.47
N LEU A 94 -7.34 2.49 10.44
CA LEU A 94 -7.14 2.10 11.84
C LEU A 94 -7.23 0.58 12.07
N PRO A 95 -8.29 -0.14 11.63
CA PRO A 95 -8.36 -1.59 11.80
C PRO A 95 -7.25 -2.30 11.03
N TYR A 96 -6.88 -1.81 9.84
CA TYR A 96 -5.78 -2.38 9.07
C TYR A 96 -4.42 -2.21 9.78
N ALA A 97 -4.14 -1.03 10.32
CA ALA A 97 -2.92 -0.77 11.08
C ALA A 97 -2.86 -1.59 12.37
N LEU A 98 -3.98 -1.70 13.10
CA LEU A 98 -4.07 -2.52 14.30
C LEU A 98 -3.83 -4.00 13.97
N PHE A 99 -4.45 -4.50 12.92
CA PHE A 99 -4.25 -5.87 12.45
C PHE A 99 -2.79 -6.16 12.11
N LEU A 100 -2.12 -5.25 11.39
CA LEU A 100 -0.73 -5.40 11.00
C LEU A 100 0.22 -5.39 12.22
N LEU A 101 -0.03 -4.50 13.19
CA LEU A 101 0.71 -4.48 14.46
C LEU A 101 0.48 -5.76 15.27
N TYR A 102 -0.74 -6.26 15.30
CA TYR A 102 -1.07 -7.51 15.97
C TYR A 102 -0.36 -8.71 15.35
N LEU A 103 -0.30 -8.80 14.01
CA LEU A 103 0.46 -9.85 13.33
C LEU A 103 1.95 -9.81 13.65
N ILE A 104 2.55 -8.61 13.68
CA ILE A 104 3.96 -8.44 14.08
C ILE A 104 4.17 -8.92 15.52
N PHE A 105 3.27 -8.54 16.43
CA PHE A 105 3.32 -8.96 17.83
C PHE A 105 3.27 -10.49 17.96
N VAL A 106 2.29 -11.14 17.34
CA VAL A 106 2.15 -12.60 17.39
C VAL A 106 3.37 -13.30 16.78
N ALA A 107 3.86 -12.83 15.63
CA ALA A 107 5.03 -13.43 14.98
C ALA A 107 6.28 -13.37 15.88
N ILE A 108 6.51 -12.25 16.58
CA ILE A 108 7.65 -12.11 17.50
C ILE A 108 7.43 -12.99 18.74
N TRP A 109 6.22 -13.02 19.29
CA TRP A 109 5.91 -13.82 20.47
C TRP A 109 6.11 -15.32 20.22
N GLU A 110 5.49 -15.85 19.16
CA GLU A 110 5.60 -17.25 18.76
C GLU A 110 7.05 -17.61 18.39
N SER A 111 7.76 -16.72 17.68
CA SER A 111 9.17 -16.95 17.35
C SER A 111 10.04 -17.09 18.60
N ASN A 112 9.81 -16.28 19.64
CA ASN A 112 10.57 -16.39 20.89
C ASN A 112 10.23 -17.67 21.65
N TYR A 113 8.94 -18.03 21.72
CA TYR A 113 8.50 -19.26 22.36
C TYR A 113 9.11 -20.50 21.70
N ILE A 114 9.10 -20.57 20.36
CA ILE A 114 9.71 -21.67 19.60
C ILE A 114 11.24 -21.70 19.83
N HIS A 115 11.90 -20.54 19.86
CA HIS A 115 13.35 -20.47 20.10
C HIS A 115 13.74 -21.00 21.48
N GLU A 116 13.01 -20.63 22.53
CA GLU A 116 13.29 -21.10 23.89
C GLU A 116 12.96 -22.58 24.08
N THR A 117 11.86 -23.06 23.48
CA THR A 117 11.54 -24.49 23.51
C THR A 117 12.59 -25.32 22.76
N LEU A 118 13.08 -24.86 21.60
CA LEU A 118 14.13 -25.55 20.86
C LEU A 118 15.42 -25.69 21.67
N LYS A 119 15.82 -24.64 22.41
CA LYS A 119 17.00 -24.66 23.31
C LYS A 119 16.85 -25.60 24.51
N LEU A 120 15.62 -25.90 24.93
CA LEU A 120 15.34 -26.83 26.02
C LEU A 120 15.44 -28.30 25.57
N PHE A 121 15.21 -28.57 24.29
CA PHE A 121 15.23 -29.93 23.72
C PHE A 121 16.57 -30.33 23.07
N LEU A 122 17.40 -29.36 22.64
CA LEU A 122 18.76 -29.56 22.10
C LEU A 122 19.82 -29.25 23.16
#